data_AF-A0A517TBA2-F1
#
_entry.id   AF-A0A517TBA2-F1
#
_cell.length_a   1.000
_cell.length_b   1.000
_cell.length_c   1.000
_cell.angle_alpha   90.00
_cell.angle_beta   90.00
_cell.angle_gamma   90.00
#
_symmetry.space_group_name_H-M   'P 1'
#
loop_
_entity.id
_entity.type
_entity.pdbx_description
1 polymer ?
#
loop_
_entity_poly.entity_id
_entity_poly.type
_entity_poly.pdbx_seq_one_letter_code
_entity_poly.pdbx_strand_id
1 'polypeptide(L)'
;MAFRFRLAAVLKWRENRRDLVRQVMSQVLEEESRLQTQIGEFSSQRDEQLEDAKRISSQGAVDVDRVSARRYYASQLAAKATLAERELMTVREQLQACRQALAQADADVKAMEQLKAKQLAEHEKLELDRVEREATDQWSARNIKRLRNVTENIGMS
;
A
#
# COMPACT_ATOMS: atom_id res chain seq x y z
N MET A 1 -4.25 -32.23 14.27
CA MET A 1 -2.95 -31.53 14.49
C MET A 1 -3.12 -30.05 14.16
N ALA A 2 -2.35 -29.11 14.73
CA ALA A 2 -2.52 -27.68 14.40
C ALA A 2 -1.83 -27.31 13.08
N PHE A 3 -2.53 -26.58 12.20
CA PHE A 3 -1.99 -26.11 10.92
C PHE A 3 -0.83 -25.13 11.11
N ARG A 4 0.27 -25.33 10.37
CA ARG A 4 1.42 -24.40 10.34
C ARG A 4 1.79 -24.06 8.91
N PHE A 5 1.65 -22.79 8.55
CA PHE A 5 2.04 -22.29 7.24
C PHE A 5 3.57 -22.12 7.16
N ARG A 6 4.24 -23.00 6.39
CA ARG A 6 5.71 -23.03 6.29
C ARG A 6 6.33 -21.74 5.75
N LEU A 7 5.58 -20.96 4.99
CA LEU A 7 6.03 -19.71 4.39
C LEU A 7 5.58 -18.46 5.17
N ALA A 8 5.23 -18.61 6.45
CA ALA A 8 4.79 -17.48 7.29
C ALA A 8 5.84 -16.35 7.38
N ALA A 9 7.13 -16.70 7.47
CA ALA A 9 8.21 -15.70 7.47
C ALA A 9 8.29 -14.92 6.16
N VAL A 10 8.05 -15.58 5.01
CA VAL A 10 8.05 -14.95 3.69
C VAL A 10 6.84 -14.04 3.52
N LEU A 11 5.66 -14.46 3.98
CA LEU A 11 4.45 -13.62 4.00
C LEU A 11 4.70 -12.34 4.81
N LYS A 12 5.22 -12.48 6.04
CA LYS A 12 5.54 -11.35 6.91
C LYS A 12 6.55 -10.39 6.27
N TRP A 13 7.58 -10.91 5.60
CA TRP A 13 8.54 -10.08 4.89
C TRP A 13 7.89 -9.30 3.72
N ARG A 14 6.96 -9.91 2.98
CA ARG A 14 6.22 -9.24 1.90
C ARG A 14 5.27 -8.18 2.41
N GLU A 15 4.60 -8.43 3.53
CA GLU A 15 3.76 -7.43 4.23
C GLU A 15 4.60 -6.22 4.63
N ASN A 16 5.74 -6.45 5.28
CA ASN A 16 6.67 -5.37 5.65
C ASN A 16 7.16 -4.59 4.43
N ARG A 17 7.47 -5.28 3.31
CA ARG A 17 7.88 -4.62 2.07
C ARG A 17 6.76 -3.74 1.51
N ARG A 18 5.52 -4.22 1.48
CA ARG A 18 4.35 -3.43 1.08
C ARG A 18 4.21 -2.18 1.95
N ASP A 19 4.34 -2.33 3.25
CA ASP A 19 4.18 -1.23 4.20
C ASP A 19 5.31 -0.19 4.04
N LEU A 20 6.54 -0.62 3.77
CA LEU A 20 7.63 0.28 3.40
C LEU A 20 7.34 1.07 2.12
N VAL A 21 6.83 0.42 1.08
CA VAL A 21 6.45 1.10 -0.17
C VAL A 21 5.34 2.13 0.08
N ARG A 22 4.36 1.81 0.93
CA ARG A 22 3.31 2.77 1.33
C ARG A 22 3.91 3.98 2.04
N GLN A 23 4.84 3.77 2.97
CA GLN A 23 5.51 4.86 3.66
C GLN A 23 6.28 5.78 2.70
N VAL A 24 7.05 5.20 1.78
CA VAL A 24 7.78 5.97 0.75
C VAL A 24 6.79 6.73 -0.13
N MET A 25 5.70 6.10 -0.57
CA MET A 25 4.68 6.77 -1.38
C MET A 25 4.04 7.95 -0.64
N SER A 26 3.78 7.83 0.67
CA SER A 26 3.28 8.94 1.49
C SER A 26 4.26 10.11 1.53
N GLN A 27 5.56 9.85 1.68
CA GLN A 27 6.60 10.90 1.65
C GLN A 27 6.64 11.62 0.29
N VAL A 28 6.56 10.87 -0.81
CA VAL A 28 6.54 11.43 -2.17
C VAL A 28 5.29 12.28 -2.41
N LEU A 29 4.13 11.87 -1.90
CA LEU A 29 2.89 12.66 -1.98
C LEU A 29 2.97 13.96 -1.17
N GLU A 30 3.56 13.91 0.03
CA GLU A 30 3.79 15.10 0.85
C GLU A 30 4.72 16.10 0.13
N GLU A 31 5.79 15.60 -0.47
CA GLU A 31 6.70 16.39 -1.29
C GLU A 31 6.00 17.01 -2.50
N GLU A 32 5.17 16.23 -3.22
CA GLU A 32 4.37 16.74 -4.35
C GLU A 32 3.47 17.89 -3.90
N SER A 33 2.76 17.72 -2.79
CA SER A 33 1.87 18.75 -2.24
C SER A 33 2.65 20.00 -1.85
N ARG A 34 3.81 19.84 -1.22
CA ARG A 34 4.67 20.96 -0.82
C ARG A 34 5.12 21.78 -2.03
N LEU A 35 5.60 21.13 -3.09
CA LEU A 35 6.04 21.80 -4.31
C LEU A 35 4.87 22.51 -5.00
N GLN A 36 3.69 21.91 -5.05
CA GLN A 36 2.49 22.56 -5.60
C GLN A 36 2.13 23.84 -4.82
N THR A 37 2.18 23.80 -3.48
CA THR A 37 1.98 24.98 -2.65
C THR A 37 3.01 26.06 -2.94
N GLN A 38 4.30 25.72 -3.01
CA GLN A 38 5.38 26.67 -3.31
C GLN A 38 5.23 27.32 -4.69
N ILE A 39 4.86 26.56 -5.72
CA ILE A 39 4.59 27.09 -7.06
C ILE A 39 3.43 28.10 -7.02
N GLY A 40 2.37 27.77 -6.28
CA GLY A 40 1.24 28.67 -6.05
C GLY A 40 1.65 29.96 -5.34
N GLU A 41 2.44 29.86 -4.28
CA GLU A 41 2.97 31.01 -3.53
C GLU A 41 3.85 31.91 -4.41
N PHE A 42 4.80 31.35 -5.15
CA PHE A 42 5.67 32.13 -6.04
C PHE A 42 4.86 32.83 -7.15
N SER A 43 3.86 32.14 -7.71
CA SER A 43 2.98 32.71 -8.74
C SER A 43 2.13 33.85 -8.20
N SER A 44 1.54 33.66 -7.01
CA SER A 44 0.74 34.70 -6.35
C SER A 44 1.57 35.93 -5.98
N GLN A 45 2.76 35.73 -5.40
CA GLN A 45 3.68 36.83 -5.08
C GLN A 45 4.13 37.56 -6.35
N ARG A 46 4.42 36.83 -7.43
CA ARG A 46 4.80 37.43 -8.72
C ARG A 46 3.70 38.35 -9.23
N ASP A 47 2.45 37.89 -9.19
CA ASP A 47 1.31 38.65 -9.70
C ASP A 47 1.08 39.92 -8.87
N GLU A 48 1.27 39.84 -7.54
CA GLU A 48 1.26 41.01 -6.65
C GLU A 48 2.34 42.04 -7.05
N GLN A 49 3.58 41.59 -7.29
CA GLN A 49 4.67 42.49 -7.71
C GLN A 49 4.38 43.18 -9.05
N LEU A 50 3.75 42.47 -9.99
CA LEU A 50 3.40 43.02 -11.30
C LEU A 50 2.23 44.01 -11.20
N GLU A 51 1.23 43.74 -10.37
CA GLU A 51 0.13 44.67 -10.10
C GLU A 51 0.62 45.95 -9.41
N ASP A 52 1.53 45.83 -8.44
CA ASP A 52 2.17 46.98 -7.81
C ASP A 52 2.97 47.81 -8.82
N ALA A 53 3.72 47.15 -9.70
CA ALA A 53 4.47 47.83 -10.77
C ALA A 53 3.54 48.60 -11.73
N LYS A 54 2.39 48.00 -12.10
CA LYS A 54 1.36 48.68 -12.92
C LYS A 54 0.77 49.89 -12.18
N ARG A 55 0.46 49.74 -10.89
CA ARG A 55 -0.10 50.82 -10.06
C ARG A 55 0.84 52.01 -9.99
N ILE A 56 2.12 51.78 -9.71
CA ILE A 56 3.16 52.83 -9.67
C ILE A 56 3.29 53.50 -11.04
N SER A 57 3.29 52.73 -12.12
CA SER A 57 3.38 53.26 -13.49
C SER A 57 2.16 54.09 -13.92
N SER A 58 1.02 53.97 -13.24
CA SER A 58 -0.22 54.70 -13.57
C SER A 58 -0.35 56.04 -12.84
N GLN A 59 0.50 56.31 -11.85
CA GLN A 59 0.54 57.57 -11.11
C GLN A 59 1.49 58.53 -11.83
N GLY A 60 0.97 59.65 -12.33
CA GLY A 60 1.59 60.54 -13.33
C GLY A 60 3.12 60.74 -13.29
N ALA A 61 3.73 60.86 -12.11
CA ALA A 61 5.18 60.83 -11.98
C ALA A 61 5.67 59.39 -11.74
N VAL A 62 6.10 58.72 -12.81
CA VAL A 62 6.57 57.32 -12.73
C VAL A 62 7.98 57.25 -12.14
N ASP A 63 8.09 56.60 -10.99
CA ASP A 63 9.38 56.19 -10.42
C ASP A 63 9.88 54.92 -11.15
N VAL A 64 10.77 55.13 -12.13
CA VAL A 64 11.30 54.07 -13.00
C VAL A 64 12.08 53.03 -12.20
N ASP A 65 12.83 53.45 -11.18
CA ASP A 65 13.65 52.56 -10.37
C ASP A 65 12.77 51.61 -9.55
N ARG A 66 11.68 52.13 -8.95
CA ARG A 66 10.71 51.29 -8.23
C ARG A 66 10.02 50.28 -9.15
N VAL A 67 9.60 50.70 -10.34
CA VAL A 67 8.97 49.78 -11.32
C VAL A 67 9.96 48.71 -11.77
N SER A 68 11.21 49.09 -12.04
CA SER A 68 12.29 48.18 -12.43
C SER A 68 12.57 47.14 -11.35
N ALA A 69 12.70 47.57 -10.09
CA ALA A 69 12.93 46.67 -8.95
C ALA A 69 11.80 45.64 -8.77
N ARG A 70 10.54 46.05 -8.90
CA ARG A 70 9.37 45.15 -8.81
C ARG A 70 9.35 44.12 -9.93
N ARG A 71 9.61 44.55 -11.17
CA ARG A 71 9.69 43.65 -12.34
C ARG A 71 10.85 42.67 -12.23
N TYR A 72 11.99 43.13 -11.73
CA TYR A 72 13.15 42.28 -11.47
C TYR A 72 12.84 41.22 -10.40
N TYR A 73 12.20 41.60 -9.29
CA TYR A 73 11.80 40.61 -8.29
C TYR A 73 10.75 39.62 -8.82
N ALA A 74 9.78 40.08 -9.62
CA ALA A 74 8.81 39.22 -10.29
C ALA A 74 9.50 38.19 -11.22
N SER A 75 10.56 38.56 -11.94
CA SER A 75 11.30 37.62 -12.78
C SER A 75 12.06 36.56 -11.96
N GLN A 76 12.60 36.93 -10.80
CA GLN A 76 13.18 35.98 -9.86
C GLN A 76 12.15 34.97 -9.34
N LEU A 77 10.94 35.44 -9.00
CA LEU A 77 9.85 34.57 -8.55
C LEU A 77 9.40 33.61 -9.66
N ALA A 78 9.33 34.08 -10.90
CA ALA A 78 9.05 33.22 -12.05
C ALA A 78 10.11 32.13 -12.23
N ALA A 79 11.40 32.48 -12.10
CA ALA A 79 12.49 31.51 -12.17
C ALA A 79 12.43 30.45 -11.05
N LYS A 80 12.07 30.87 -9.82
CA LYS A 80 11.86 29.95 -8.69
C LYS A 80 10.67 29.00 -8.94
N ALA A 81 9.56 29.52 -9.47
CA ALA A 81 8.41 28.69 -9.83
C ALA A 81 8.78 27.64 -10.88
N THR A 82 9.51 28.03 -11.93
CA THR A 82 9.99 27.09 -12.96
C THR A 82 10.94 26.03 -12.41
N LEU A 83 11.78 26.36 -11.42
CA LEU A 83 12.63 25.37 -10.76
C LEU A 83 11.79 24.36 -9.98
N ALA A 84 10.84 24.83 -9.17
CA ALA A 84 9.92 23.98 -8.42
C ALA A 84 9.04 23.11 -9.33
N GLU A 85 8.61 23.62 -10.49
CA GLU A 85 7.89 22.84 -11.51
C GLU A 85 8.73 21.68 -12.07
N ARG A 86 10.03 21.90 -12.28
CA ARG A 86 10.95 20.83 -12.73
C ARG A 86 11.11 19.75 -11.68
N GLU A 87 11.30 20.16 -10.42
CA GLU A 87 11.36 19.22 -9.29
C GLU A 87 10.04 18.44 -9.15
N LEU A 88 8.90 19.11 -9.33
CA LEU A 88 7.58 18.49 -9.30
C LEU A 88 7.43 17.41 -10.39
N MET A 89 7.98 17.62 -11.58
CA MET A 89 7.99 16.58 -12.62
C MET A 89 8.76 15.34 -12.18
N THR A 90 9.95 15.52 -11.59
CA THR A 90 10.74 14.40 -11.05
C THR A 90 10.01 13.66 -9.93
N VAL A 91 9.37 14.38 -9.02
CA VAL A 91 8.56 13.79 -7.93
C VAL A 91 7.38 13.00 -8.48
N ARG A 92 6.73 13.47 -9.55
CA ARG A 92 5.63 12.75 -10.21
C ARG A 92 6.08 11.46 -10.87
N GLU A 93 7.27 11.43 -11.47
CA GLU A 93 7.87 10.20 -11.99
C GLU A 93 8.14 9.20 -10.86
N GLN A 94 8.68 9.66 -9.73
CA GLN A 94 8.89 8.83 -8.54
C GLN A 94 7.56 8.30 -7.99
N LEU A 95 6.50 9.12 -7.97
CA LEU A 95 5.18 8.71 -7.53
C LEU A 95 4.61 7.59 -8.42
N GLN A 96 4.84 7.68 -9.73
CA GLN A 96 4.42 6.63 -10.65
C GLN A 96 5.17 5.31 -10.41
N ALA A 97 6.49 5.37 -10.16
CA ALA A 97 7.28 4.21 -9.77
C ALA A 97 6.77 3.61 -8.44
N CYS A 98 6.43 4.44 -7.46
CA CYS A 98 5.85 3.99 -6.19
C CYS A 98 4.51 3.27 -6.39
N ARG A 99 3.63 3.80 -7.25
CA ARG A 99 2.35 3.15 -7.57
C ARG A 99 2.53 1.76 -8.18
N GLN A 100 3.47 1.62 -9.11
CA GLN A 100 3.80 0.32 -9.71
C GLN A 100 4.39 -0.65 -8.67
N ALA A 101 5.31 -0.16 -7.84
CA ALA A 101 5.91 -0.96 -6.77
C ALA A 101 4.87 -1.41 -5.74
N LEU A 102 3.90 -0.56 -5.40
CA LEU A 102 2.83 -0.88 -4.46
C LEU A 102 1.89 -1.94 -5.04
N ALA A 103 1.48 -1.79 -6.31
CA ALA A 103 0.66 -2.77 -6.99
C ALA A 103 1.31 -4.16 -7.01
N GLN A 104 2.62 -4.22 -7.28
CA GLN A 104 3.38 -5.46 -7.23
C GLN A 104 3.44 -6.04 -5.81
N ALA A 105 3.72 -5.20 -4.81
CA ALA A 105 3.79 -5.64 -3.41
C ALA A 105 2.43 -6.17 -2.90
N ASP A 106 1.33 -5.53 -3.27
CA ASP A 106 -0.02 -5.99 -2.96
C ASP A 106 -0.33 -7.33 -3.65
N ALA A 107 0.03 -7.49 -4.92
CA ALA A 107 -0.12 -8.75 -5.65
C ALA A 107 0.69 -9.89 -4.99
N ASP A 108 1.92 -9.61 -4.58
CA ASP A 108 2.80 -10.57 -3.92
C ASP A 108 2.27 -11.04 -2.57
N VAL A 109 1.68 -10.14 -1.77
CA VAL A 109 1.03 -10.48 -0.49
C VAL A 109 -0.21 -11.31 -0.75
N LYS A 110 -1.09 -10.86 -1.66
CA LYS A 110 -2.34 -11.56 -2.01
C LYS A 110 -2.08 -12.98 -2.50
N ALA A 111 -1.06 -13.18 -3.32
CA ALA A 111 -0.68 -14.52 -3.79
C ALA A 111 -0.30 -15.46 -2.63
N MET A 112 0.41 -14.94 -1.62
CA MET A 112 0.81 -15.73 -0.44
C MET A 112 -0.35 -16.01 0.50
N GLU A 113 -1.26 -15.05 0.68
CA GLU A 113 -2.50 -15.24 1.45
C GLU A 113 -3.39 -16.31 0.80
N GLN A 114 -3.53 -16.27 -0.53
CA GLN A 114 -4.26 -17.31 -1.27
C GLN A 114 -3.61 -18.68 -1.13
N LEU A 115 -2.28 -18.76 -1.22
CA LEU A 115 -1.56 -20.02 -1.01
C LEU A 115 -1.77 -20.56 0.41
N LYS A 116 -1.70 -19.69 1.42
CA LYS A 116 -1.97 -20.05 2.81
C LYS A 116 -3.40 -20.56 2.99
N ALA A 117 -4.38 -19.87 2.42
CA ALA A 117 -5.79 -20.26 2.48
C ALA A 117 -6.03 -21.63 1.83
N LYS A 118 -5.41 -21.89 0.66
CA LYS A 118 -5.49 -23.20 0.00
C LYS A 118 -4.91 -24.32 0.86
N GLN A 119 -3.71 -24.12 1.41
CA GLN A 119 -3.07 -25.12 2.27
C GLN A 119 -3.86 -25.37 3.57
N LEU A 120 -4.49 -24.32 4.11
CA LEU A 120 -5.35 -24.46 5.28
C LEU A 120 -6.58 -25.30 4.95
N ALA A 121 -7.28 -25.00 3.84
CA ALA A 121 -8.45 -25.76 3.42
C ALA A 121 -8.12 -27.23 3.12
N GLU A 122 -6.96 -27.50 2.49
CA GLU A 122 -6.47 -28.87 2.27
C GLU A 122 -6.20 -29.59 3.60
N HIS A 123 -5.55 -28.91 4.55
CA HIS A 123 -5.28 -29.47 5.88
C HIS A 123 -6.58 -29.77 6.64
N GLU A 124 -7.55 -28.85 6.63
CA GLU A 124 -8.86 -29.03 7.25
C GLU A 124 -9.61 -30.23 6.66
N LYS A 125 -9.59 -30.37 5.32
CA LYS A 125 -10.18 -31.53 4.65
C LYS A 125 -9.52 -32.84 5.09
N LEU A 126 -8.19 -32.89 5.13
CA LEU A 126 -7.45 -34.08 5.55
C LEU A 126 -7.73 -34.46 7.02
N GLU A 127 -7.86 -33.47 7.90
CA GLU A 127 -8.20 -33.72 9.31
C GLU A 127 -9.65 -34.21 9.46
N LEU A 128 -10.60 -33.67 8.69
CA LEU A 128 -11.98 -34.17 8.65
C LEU A 128 -12.03 -35.63 8.17
N ASP A 129 -11.40 -35.94 7.03
CA ASP A 129 -11.32 -37.31 6.49
C ASP A 129 -10.70 -38.28 7.51
N ARG A 130 -9.68 -37.82 8.26
CA ARG A 130 -9.06 -38.60 9.30
C ARG A 130 -10.01 -38.88 10.47
N VAL A 131 -10.70 -37.86 10.96
CA VAL A 131 -11.67 -38.00 12.06
C VAL A 131 -12.82 -38.93 11.66
N GLU A 132 -13.32 -38.83 10.43
CA GLU A 132 -14.38 -39.71 9.92
C GLU A 132 -13.92 -41.18 9.84
N ARG A 133 -12.70 -41.44 9.36
CA ARG A 133 -12.11 -42.79 9.35
C ARG A 133 -11.94 -43.34 10.76
N GLU A 134 -11.36 -42.56 11.67
CA GLU A 134 -11.19 -42.96 13.07
C GLU A 134 -12.56 -43.27 13.74
N ALA A 135 -13.61 -42.50 13.45
CA ALA A 135 -14.96 -42.76 13.95
C ALA A 135 -15.56 -44.06 13.37
N THR A 136 -15.37 -44.30 12.07
CA THR A 136 -15.85 -45.51 11.37
C THR A 136 -15.15 -46.77 11.90
N ASP A 137 -13.84 -46.71 12.10
CA ASP A 137 -13.03 -47.80 12.66
C ASP A 137 -13.42 -48.10 14.11
N GLN A 138 -13.69 -47.07 14.92
CA GLN A 138 -14.18 -47.26 16.27
C GLN A 138 -15.57 -47.91 16.30
N TRP A 139 -16.47 -47.50 15.40
CA TRP A 139 -17.81 -48.08 15.30
C TRP A 139 -17.77 -49.54 14.86
N SER A 140 -16.97 -49.87 13.83
CA SER A 140 -16.80 -51.24 13.35
C SER A 140 -16.18 -52.14 14.43
N ALA A 141 -15.14 -51.67 15.12
CA ALA A 141 -14.50 -52.41 16.22
C ALA A 141 -15.47 -52.66 17.40
N ARG A 142 -16.33 -51.69 17.74
CA ARG A 142 -17.38 -51.85 18.76
C ARG A 142 -18.42 -52.89 18.34
N ASN A 143 -18.87 -52.86 17.08
CA ASN A 143 -19.84 -53.82 16.57
C ASN A 143 -19.29 -55.25 16.50
N ILE A 144 -18.04 -55.43 16.06
CA ILE A 144 -17.39 -56.75 16.04
C ILE A 144 -17.30 -57.33 17.46
N LYS A 145 -16.90 -56.52 18.45
CA LYS A 145 -16.89 -56.95 19.87
C LYS A 145 -18.28 -57.33 20.36
N ARG A 146 -19.32 -56.56 20.00
CA ARG A 146 -20.70 -56.86 20.39
C ARG A 146 -21.20 -58.17 19.79
N LEU A 147 -20.95 -58.41 18.50
CA LEU A 147 -21.34 -59.64 17.83
C LEU A 147 -20.63 -60.87 18.41
N ARG A 148 -19.34 -60.74 18.73
CA ARG A 148 -18.56 -61.80 19.40
C ARG A 148 -19.12 -62.19 20.77
N ASN A 149 -19.48 -61.19 21.59
CA ASN A 149 -20.08 -61.45 22.90
C ASN A 149 -21.46 -62.13 22.80
N VAL A 150 -22.23 -61.85 21.75
CA VAL A 150 -23.52 -62.51 21.50
C VAL A 150 -23.32 -63.96 21.07
N THR A 151 -22.35 -64.25 20.20
CA THR A 151 -22.04 -65.63 19.79
C THR A 151 -21.47 -66.49 20.94
N GLU A 152 -20.68 -65.89 21.84
CA GLU A 152 -20.16 -66.59 23.03
C GLU A 152 -21.27 -66.89 24.05
N ASN A 153 -22.31 -66.05 24.15
CA ASN A 153 -23.47 -66.30 25.01
C ASN A 153 -24.45 -67.35 24.44
N ILE A 154 -24.55 -67.50 23.11
CA ILE A 154 -25.44 -68.49 22.48
C ILE A 154 -24.77 -69.89 22.43
N GLY A 155 -23.44 -69.96 22.44
CA GLY A 155 -22.68 -71.23 22.47
C GLY A 155 -22.52 -71.88 23.85
N MET A 156 -23.07 -71.29 24.91
CA MET A 156 -23.05 -71.82 26.29
C MET A 156 -24.45 -72.17 26.85
N SER A 157 -25.44 -72.36 25.98
CA SER A 157 -26.74 -72.98 26.31
C SER A 157 -26.91 -74.28 25.53
#